data_AF-A0A444KKR1-F1
#
_entry.id   AF-A0A444KKR1-F1
#
_cell.length_a   1.000
_cell.length_b   1.000
_cell.length_c   1.000
_cell.angle_alpha   90.00
_cell.angle_beta   90.00
_cell.angle_gamma   90.00
#
_symmetry.space_group_name_H-M   'P 1'
#
loop_
_entity.id
_entity.type
_entity.pdbx_description
1 polymer ?
#
loop_
_entity_poly.entity_id
_entity_poly.type
_entity_poly.pdbx_seq_one_letter_code
_entity_poly.pdbx_strand_id
1 'polypeptide(L)' 'MLMRDLELETLADMAPAAPEDVARSVTAGDLLRQRQVVIGRLRLLGAHVIEADHQRLGPALVERYIQLKEENLL' A
#
# COMPACT_ATOMS: atom_id res chain seq x y z
N MET A 1 -3.86 7.56 -3.91
CA MET A 1 -3.15 7.59 -2.62
C MET A 1 -3.58 6.39 -1.83
N LEU A 2 -2.67 5.49 -1.43
CA LEU A 2 -3.05 4.23 -0.77
C LEU A 2 -2.19 4.05 0.49
N MET A 3 -2.84 3.99 1.65
CA MET A 3 -2.17 3.86 2.95
C MET A 3 -1.46 2.50 3.04
N ARG A 4 -0.19 2.48 3.43
CA ARG A 4 0.52 1.24 3.76
C ARG A 4 0.00 0.73 5.11
N ASP A 5 -0.46 -0.51 5.14
CA ASP A 5 -1.06 -1.09 6.35
C ASP A 5 -0.03 -2.01 7.03
N LEU A 6 0.72 -1.43 7.97
CA LEU A 6 1.79 -2.12 8.70
C LEU A 6 1.26 -3.21 9.64
N GLU A 7 -0.01 -3.15 10.04
CA GLU A 7 -0.62 -4.14 10.92
C GLU A 7 -0.84 -5.48 10.20
N LEU A 8 -1.19 -5.42 8.91
CA LEU A 8 -1.40 -6.60 8.05
C LEU A 8 -0.09 -7.33 7.72
N GLU A 9 1.00 -6.62 7.47
CA GLU A 9 2.32 -7.22 7.21
C GLU A 9 2.85 -7.94 8.47
N THR A 10 2.65 -7.34 9.64
CA THR A 10 3.06 -7.93 10.94
C THR A 10 2.26 -9.19 11.30
N LEU A 11 0.97 -9.25 10.93
CA LEU A 11 0.14 -10.43 11.08
C LEU A 11 0.47 -11.55 10.09
N ALA A 12 0.96 -11.22 8.89
CA ALA A 12 1.35 -12.20 7.89
C ALA A 12 2.65 -12.94 8.26
N ASP A 13 3.61 -12.24 8.87
CA ASP A 13 4.94 -12.79 9.21
C ASP A 13 5.03 -13.43 10.60
N MET A 14 3.97 -13.37 11.42
CA MET A 14 3.97 -14.01 12.75
C MET A 14 3.78 -15.53 12.65
N ALA A 15 4.63 -16.29 13.35
CA ALA A 15 4.46 -17.73 13.50
C ALA A 15 3.13 -18.02 14.23
N PRO A 16 2.17 -18.74 13.63
CA PRO A 16 0.84 -18.93 14.21
C PRO A 16 0.92 -19.77 15.50
N ALA A 17 0.31 -19.29 16.58
CA ALA A 17 0.28 -19.96 17.88
C ALA A 17 -1.01 -20.77 18.09
N ALA A 18 -2.09 -20.40 17.39
CA ALA A 18 -3.38 -21.07 17.38
C ALA A 18 -3.93 -21.28 15.95
N PRO A 19 -4.85 -22.25 15.73
CA PRO A 19 -5.46 -22.51 14.41
C PRO A 19 -6.14 -21.28 13.78
N GLU A 20 -6.65 -20.38 14.60
CA GLU A 20 -7.30 -19.11 14.20
C GLU A 20 -6.30 -18.10 13.59
N ASP A 21 -5.02 -18.19 13.95
CA ASP A 21 -3.96 -17.31 13.42
C ASP A 21 -3.62 -17.63 11.96
N VAL A 22 -3.78 -18.89 11.56
CA VAL A 22 -3.58 -19.33 10.17
C VAL A 22 -4.63 -18.69 9.26
N ALA A 23 -5.90 -18.67 9.66
CA ALA A 23 -6.97 -18.05 8.90
C ALA A 23 -6.74 -16.53 8.74
N ARG A 24 -6.24 -15.87 9.80
CA ARG A 24 -5.90 -14.45 9.77
C ARG A 24 -4.71 -14.15 8.85
N SER A 25 -3.65 -14.95 8.90
CA SER A 25 -2.47 -14.82 8.02
C SER A 25 -2.83 -15.04 6.54
N VAL A 26 -3.64 -16.05 6.21
CA VAL A 26 -4.09 -16.31 4.83
C VAL A 26 -4.94 -15.15 4.30
N THR A 27 -5.87 -14.64 5.11
CA THR A 27 -6.73 -13.50 4.74
C THR A 27 -5.90 -12.24 4.52
N ALA A 28 -4.90 -11.99 5.36
CA ALA A 28 -3.97 -10.88 5.18
C ALA A 28 -3.20 -11.01 3.85
N GLY A 29 -2.70 -12.20 3.54
CA GLY A 29 -2.04 -12.50 2.26
C GLY A 29 -2.94 -12.28 1.04
N ASP A 30 -4.23 -12.64 1.13
CA ASP A 30 -5.20 -12.40 0.05
C ASP A 30 -5.48 -10.90 -0.16
N LEU A 31 -5.62 -10.13 0.92
CA LEU A 31 -5.83 -8.68 0.84
C LEU A 31 -4.61 -7.97 0.23
N LEU A 32 -3.39 -8.39 0.58
CA LEU A 32 -2.16 -7.87 -0.03
C LEU A 32 -2.09 -8.14 -1.53
N ARG A 33 -2.47 -9.36 -1.98
CA ARG A 33 -2.55 -9.69 -3.41
C ARG A 33 -3.59 -8.84 -4.14
N GLN A 34 -4.79 -8.71 -3.58
CA GLN A 34 -5.85 -7.89 -4.16
C GLN A 34 -5.43 -6.41 -4.28
N ARG A 35 -4.73 -5.88 -3.27
CA ARG A 35 -4.18 -4.53 -3.29
C ARG A 35 -3.21 -4.32 -4.45
N GLN A 36 -2.30 -5.26 -4.71
CA GLN A 36 -1.35 -5.16 -5.84
C GLN A 36 -2.07 -5.12 -7.19
N VAL A 37 -3.13 -5.91 -7.35
CA VAL A 37 -3.96 -5.89 -8.57
C VAL A 37 -4.63 -4.52 -8.76
N VAL A 38 -5.19 -3.94 -7.70
CA VAL A 38 -5.84 -2.62 -7.76
C VAL A 38 -4.84 -1.51 -8.07
N ILE A 39 -3.65 -1.52 -7.44
CA ILE A 39 -2.58 -0.55 -7.71
C ILE A 39 -2.11 -0.65 -9.16
N GLY A 40 -1.90 -1.86 -9.67
CA GLY A 40 -1.54 -2.08 -11.07
C GLY A 40 -2.58 -1.50 -12.03
N ARG A 41 -3.87 -1.73 -11.77
CA ARG A 41 -4.96 -1.16 -12.57
C ARG A 41 -5.00 0.37 -12.52
N LEU A 42 -4.81 0.97 -11.35
CA LEU A 42 -4.76 2.42 -11.19
C LEU A 42 -3.58 3.04 -11.98
N ARG A 43 -2.41 2.41 -11.94
CA ARG A 43 -1.24 2.85 -12.73
C ARG A 43 -1.50 2.77 -14.23
N LEU A 44 -2.13 1.70 -14.71
CA LEU A 44 -2.53 1.56 -16.13
C LEU A 44 -3.53 2.62 -16.58
N LEU A 45 -4.38 3.11 -15.67
CA LEU A 45 -5.32 4.22 -15.90
C LEU A 45 -4.65 5.61 -15.79
N GLY A 46 -3.32 5.67 -15.65
CA GLY A 46 -2.57 6.93 -15.54
C GLY A 46 -2.60 7.56 -14.14
N ALA A 47 -3.10 6.86 -13.12
CA ALA A 47 -3.11 7.40 -11.77
C ALA A 47 -1.71 7.31 -11.13
N HIS A 48 -1.24 8.41 -10.53
CA HIS A 48 -0.04 8.43 -9.71
C HIS A 48 -0.36 7.88 -8.30
N VAL A 49 0.07 6.65 -8.04
CA VAL A 49 -0.13 5.98 -6.75
C VAL A 49 1.08 6.24 -5.85
N ILE A 50 0.84 6.94 -4.74
CA ILE A 50 1.83 7.17 -3.67
C ILE A 50 1.58 6.14 -2.56
N GLU A 51 2.61 5.39 -2.22
CA GLU A 51 2.65 4.43 -1.11
C GLU A 51 3.66 4.94 -0.08
N ALA A 52 3.17 5.36 1.09
CA ALA A 52 4.01 5.87 2.16
C ALA A 52 3.47 5.39 3.51
N ASP A 53 4.37 5.32 4.48
CA ASP A 53 4.02 5.15 5.89
C ASP A 53 3.11 6.31 6.36
N HIS A 54 2.22 6.06 7.33
CA HIS A 54 1.29 7.07 7.84
C HIS A 54 2.02 8.34 8.31
N GLN A 55 3.21 8.20 8.89
CA GLN A 55 4.02 9.30 9.42
C GLN A 55 4.68 10.12 8.31
N ARG A 56 4.91 9.49 7.15
CA ARG A 56 5.60 10.08 6.00
C ARG A 56 4.66 10.53 4.89
N LEU A 57 3.37 10.31 5.08
CA LEU A 57 2.33 10.55 4.09
C LEU A 57 2.26 12.02 3.64
N GLY A 58 2.33 12.97 4.58
CA GLY A 58 2.31 14.41 4.28
C GLY A 58 3.51 14.85 3.44
N PRO A 59 4.76 14.63 3.90
CA PRO A 59 5.96 14.97 3.13
C PRO A 59 6.00 14.31 1.74
N ALA A 60 5.66 13.02 1.65
CA ALA A 60 5.68 12.28 0.37
C ALA A 60 4.66 12.84 -0.63
N LEU A 61 3.51 13.33 -0.17
CA LEU A 61 2.52 13.95 -1.04
C LEU A 61 3.02 15.26 -1.65
N VAL A 62 3.64 16.11 -0.82
CA VAL A 62 4.18 17.41 -1.23
C VAL A 62 5.32 17.21 -2.23
N GLU A 63 6.25 16.30 -1.94
CA GLU A 63 7.36 15.98 -2.84
C GLU A 63 6.85 15.50 -4.21
N ARG A 64 5.88 14.58 -4.24
CA ARG A 64 5.34 14.08 -5.51
C ARG A 64 4.60 15.16 -6.30
N TYR A 65 3.90 16.06 -5.63
CA TYR A 65 3.23 17.19 -6.29
C TYR A 65 4.25 18.14 -6.93
N ILE A 66 5.35 18.45 -6.24
CA ILE A 66 6.42 19.30 -6.78
C ILE A 66 7.05 18.65 -8.01
N GLN A 67 7.38 17.35 -7.94
CA GLN A 67 7.92 16.61 -9.09
C GLN A 67 6.99 16.67 -10.30
N LEU A 68 5.69 16.42 -10.11
CA LEU A 68 4.70 16.47 -11.20
C LEU A 68 4.60 17.86 -11.84
N LYS A 69 4.68 18.91 -11.01
CA LYS A 69 4.66 20.30 -11.47
C LYS A 69 5.92 20.66 -12.27
N GLU A 70 7.09 20.20 -11.84
CA GLU A 70 8.36 20.41 -12.55
C GLU A 70 8.42 19.66 -13.88
N GLU A 71 7.79 18.47 -13.95
CA GLU A 71 7.68 17.65 -15.15
C GLU A 71 6.68 18.23 -16.20
N ASN A 72 6.01 19.37 -15.93
CA ASN A 72 4.88 19.91 -16.73
C ASN A 72 3.75 18.89 -16.97
N LEU A 73 3.53 17.97 -16.02
CA LEU A 73 2.48 16.94 -16.11
C LEU A 73 1.15 17.37 -15.47
N LEU A 74 1.06 18.64 -15.04
CA LEU A 74 -0.10 19.33 -14.47
C LEU A 74 -0.17 20.74 -15.06
#